data_AF-A0A0B3W0X2-F1
#
_entry.id   AF-A0A0B3W0X2-F1
#
_cell.length_a   1.000
_cell.length_b   1.000
_cell.length_c   1.000
_cell.angle_alpha   90.00
_cell.angle_beta   90.00
_cell.angle_gamma   90.00
#
_symmetry.space_group_name_H-M   'P 1'
#
loop_
_entity.id
_entity.type
_entity.pdbx_description
1 polymer ?
#
loop_
_entity_poly.entity_id
_entity_poly.type
_entity_poly.pdbx_seq_one_letter_code
_entity_poly.pdbx_strand_id
1 'polypeptide(L)'
;MEESIKEIISYYKNYLMKKIDSYMDKMKIISNEDIINYEKDAKNKFKTLEDLSSKYKLYDENYNEFMISMGRLALGIEQLDEFKIDNKSKDRIISQFLSLHELFEELEQINIMKDVYIWKFVN
;
A
#
# COMPACT_ATOMS: atom_id res chain seq x y z
N MET A 1 14.86 10.76 -6.54
CA MET A 1 14.34 9.43 -6.94
C MET A 1 14.55 8.41 -5.83
N GLU A 2 15.75 8.26 -5.25
CA GLU A 2 15.92 7.44 -4.03
C GLU A 2 15.32 8.08 -2.77
N GLU A 3 15.45 9.40 -2.60
CA GLU A 3 14.84 10.13 -1.47
C GLU A 3 13.31 9.99 -1.45
N SER A 4 12.67 10.08 -2.61
CA SER A 4 11.21 9.91 -2.73
C SER A 4 10.76 8.49 -2.38
N ILE A 5 11.52 7.45 -2.73
CA ILE A 5 11.18 6.06 -2.36
C ILE A 5 11.24 5.89 -0.83
N LYS A 6 12.28 6.42 -0.19
CA LYS A 6 12.44 6.35 1.28
C LYS A 6 11.31 7.05 2.01
N GLU A 7 10.84 8.18 1.49
CA GLU A 7 9.69 8.92 2.03
C GLU A 7 8.40 8.09 1.92
N ILE A 8 8.12 7.50 0.75
CA ILE A 8 6.95 6.64 0.52
C ILE A 8 6.99 5.41 1.44
N ILE A 9 8.15 4.74 1.55
CA ILE A 9 8.35 3.62 2.48
C ILE A 9 8.05 4.06 3.91
N SER A 10 8.59 5.20 4.34
CA SER A 10 8.38 5.75 5.69
C SER A 10 6.92 6.07 5.96
N TYR A 11 6.20 6.61 4.97
CA TYR A 11 4.77 6.91 5.07
C TYR A 11 3.95 5.66 5.42
N TYR A 12 4.09 4.60 4.63
CA TYR A 12 3.34 3.35 4.86
C TYR A 12 3.78 2.62 6.13
N LYS A 13 5.07 2.64 6.47
CA LYS A 13 5.57 2.09 7.74
C LYS A 13 4.96 2.82 8.94
N ASN A 14 4.98 4.14 8.93
CA ASN A 14 4.41 4.93 10.02
C ASN A 14 2.90 4.70 10.16
N TYR A 15 2.18 4.56 9.04
CA TYR A 15 0.77 4.18 9.06
C TYR A 15 0.58 2.82 9.74
N LEU A 16 1.36 1.82 9.32
CA LEU A 16 1.31 0.49 9.88
C LEU A 16 1.59 0.52 11.38
N MET A 17 2.63 1.23 11.81
CA MET A 17 3.02 1.35 13.22
C MET A 17 1.92 1.95 14.11
N LYS A 18 1.15 2.91 13.60
CA LYS A 18 -0.01 3.47 14.32
C LYS A 18 -1.16 2.48 14.48
N LYS A 19 -1.16 1.37 13.75
CA LYS A 19 -2.18 0.32 13.79
C LYS A 19 -1.69 -0.97 14.48
N ILE A 20 -0.46 -1.00 15.02
CA ILE A 20 0.24 -2.22 15.47
C ILE A 20 -0.35 -2.92 16.69
N ASP A 21 -1.17 -2.26 17.53
CA ASP A 21 -1.81 -2.91 18.69
C ASP A 21 -2.65 -4.16 18.30
N SER A 22 -3.01 -4.34 17.02
CA SER A 22 -3.76 -5.48 16.51
C SER A 22 -2.99 -6.44 15.57
N TYR A 23 -1.72 -6.17 15.21
CA TYR A 23 -1.03 -6.89 14.11
C TYR A 23 0.36 -7.48 14.40
N MET A 24 0.90 -7.36 15.62
CA MET A 24 2.28 -7.78 15.96
C MET A 24 2.65 -9.21 15.51
N ASP A 25 1.78 -10.20 15.72
CA ASP A 25 2.11 -11.61 15.45
C ASP A 25 2.23 -11.95 13.95
N LYS A 26 1.78 -11.09 13.04
CA LYS A 26 1.76 -11.33 11.59
C LYS A 26 2.86 -10.61 10.79
N MET A 27 3.76 -9.89 11.47
CA MET A 27 4.77 -9.03 10.83
C MET A 27 6.16 -9.65 10.67
N LYS A 28 6.37 -10.88 11.13
CA LYS A 28 7.69 -11.50 11.04
C LYS A 28 8.00 -11.89 9.60
N ILE A 29 8.93 -11.18 8.96
CA ILE A 29 9.54 -11.60 7.70
C ILE A 29 10.61 -12.62 8.04
N ILE A 30 10.47 -13.84 7.51
CA ILE A 30 11.37 -14.97 7.78
C ILE A 30 12.12 -15.35 6.50
N SER A 31 11.56 -15.02 5.33
CA SER A 31 12.04 -15.41 4.03
C SER A 31 11.72 -14.39 2.93
N ASN A 32 12.36 -14.54 1.77
CA ASN A 32 12.01 -13.79 0.56
C ASN A 32 10.57 -14.10 0.06
N GLU A 33 10.05 -15.29 0.35
CA GLU A 33 8.69 -15.68 -0.02
C GLU A 33 7.65 -14.84 0.73
N ASP A 34 7.94 -14.44 1.97
CA ASP A 34 7.07 -13.52 2.73
C ASP A 34 6.94 -12.16 2.03
N ILE A 35 8.04 -11.63 1.50
CA ILE A 35 8.04 -10.35 0.77
C ILE A 35 7.20 -10.46 -0.52
N ILE A 36 7.32 -11.58 -1.24
CA ILE A 36 6.50 -11.86 -2.43
C ILE A 36 5.02 -11.99 -2.05
N ASN A 37 4.72 -12.61 -0.91
CA ASN A 37 3.35 -12.73 -0.42
C ASN A 37 2.78 -11.37 0.01
N TYR A 38 3.58 -10.50 0.61
CA TYR A 38 3.17 -9.13 0.92
C TYR A 38 2.89 -8.31 -0.35
N GLU A 39 3.69 -8.48 -1.40
CA GLU A 39 3.42 -7.86 -2.70
C GLU A 39 2.08 -8.32 -3.30
N LYS A 40 1.81 -9.64 -3.27
CA LYS A 40 0.54 -10.20 -3.74
C LYS A 40 -0.65 -9.71 -2.91
N ASP A 41 -0.50 -9.65 -1.59
CA ASP A 41 -1.54 -9.14 -0.69
C ASP A 41 -1.84 -7.67 -0.99
N ALA A 42 -0.82 -6.82 -1.14
CA ALA A 42 -0.98 -5.41 -1.51
C ALA A 42 -1.75 -5.24 -2.82
N LYS A 43 -1.42 -6.01 -3.85
CA LYS A 43 -2.17 -6.04 -5.13
C LYS A 43 -3.64 -6.42 -4.94
N ASN A 44 -3.91 -7.48 -4.19
CA ASN A 44 -5.27 -7.97 -3.97
C ASN A 44 -6.12 -6.96 -3.17
N LYS A 45 -5.52 -6.32 -2.16
CA LYS A 45 -6.18 -5.27 -1.39
C LYS A 45 -6.44 -4.02 -2.22
N PHE A 46 -5.51 -3.64 -3.09
CA PHE A 46 -5.73 -2.55 -4.03
C PHE A 46 -6.91 -2.84 -4.98
N LYS A 47 -6.94 -4.04 -5.58
CA LYS A 47 -8.05 -4.43 -6.46
C LYS A 47 -9.41 -4.38 -5.74
N THR A 48 -9.45 -4.84 -4.49
CA THR A 48 -10.68 -4.77 -3.67
C THR A 48 -11.08 -3.31 -3.43
N LEU A 49 -10.11 -2.43 -3.21
CA LEU A 49 -10.34 -1.00 -3.04
C LEU A 49 -10.85 -0.33 -4.32
N GLU A 50 -10.28 -0.65 -5.48
CA GLU A 50 -10.77 -0.20 -6.79
C GLU A 50 -12.21 -0.65 -7.04
N ASP A 51 -12.50 -1.93 -6.79
CA ASP A 51 -13.85 -2.50 -6.94
C ASP A 51 -14.85 -1.77 -6.03
N LEU A 52 -14.47 -1.44 -4.79
CA LEU A 52 -15.29 -0.66 -3.88
C LEU A 52 -15.49 0.77 -4.37
N SER A 53 -14.42 1.45 -4.81
CA SER A 53 -14.48 2.81 -5.35
C SER A 53 -15.41 2.88 -6.56
N SER A 54 -15.40 1.87 -7.44
CA SER A 54 -16.27 1.86 -8.62
C SER A 54 -17.77 1.87 -8.27
N LYS A 55 -18.13 1.37 -7.08
CA LYS A 55 -19.51 1.21 -6.64
C LYS A 55 -19.96 2.32 -5.69
N TYR A 56 -19.06 2.78 -4.82
CA TYR A 56 -19.40 3.66 -3.72
C TYR A 56 -18.35 4.74 -3.51
N LYS A 57 -18.73 5.78 -2.77
CA LYS A 57 -17.77 6.70 -2.16
C LYS A 57 -17.01 5.95 -1.06
N LEU A 58 -15.69 6.13 -1.04
CA LEU A 58 -14.83 5.60 0.00
C LEU A 58 -14.60 6.63 1.11
N TYR A 59 -14.32 6.12 2.31
CA TYR A 59 -13.90 6.85 3.49
C TYR A 59 -12.58 6.26 4.00
N ASP A 60 -11.92 6.94 4.93
CA ASP A 60 -10.61 6.56 5.48
C ASP A 60 -10.55 5.08 5.92
N GLU A 61 -11.65 4.57 6.49
CA GLU A 61 -11.73 3.18 6.94
C GLU A 61 -11.60 2.16 5.81
N ASN A 62 -12.05 2.51 4.60
CA ASN A 62 -11.95 1.63 3.43
C ASN A 62 -10.50 1.46 2.98
N TYR A 63 -9.63 2.45 3.21
CA TYR A 63 -8.23 2.39 2.83
C TYR A 63 -7.38 1.53 3.76
N ASN A 64 -7.85 1.26 4.98
CA ASN A 64 -7.07 0.60 6.04
C ASN A 64 -6.38 -0.69 5.58
N GLU A 65 -7.11 -1.62 4.95
CA GLU A 65 -6.53 -2.92 4.60
C GLU A 65 -5.42 -2.80 3.56
N PHE A 66 -5.59 -1.91 2.57
CA PHE A 66 -4.56 -1.62 1.57
C PHE A 66 -3.36 -0.91 2.18
N MET A 67 -3.60 0.09 3.03
CA MET A 67 -2.54 0.84 3.71
C MET A 67 -1.68 -0.08 4.61
N ILE A 68 -2.32 -1.03 5.29
CA ILE A 68 -1.65 -2.03 6.12
C ILE A 68 -0.82 -2.99 5.26
N SER A 69 -1.35 -3.48 4.14
CA SER A 69 -0.61 -4.39 3.26
C SER A 69 0.58 -3.69 2.57
N MET A 70 0.41 -2.43 2.17
CA MET A 70 1.52 -1.58 1.69
C MET A 70 2.57 -1.36 2.77
N GLY A 71 2.18 -1.15 4.03
CA GLY A 71 3.12 -1.05 5.15
C GLY A 71 3.94 -2.32 5.36
N ARG A 72 3.34 -3.50 5.19
CA ARG A 72 4.07 -4.78 5.27
C ARG A 72 5.05 -4.94 4.13
N LEU A 73 4.62 -4.61 2.91
CA LEU A 73 5.49 -4.62 1.74
C LEU A 73 6.67 -3.64 1.92
N ALA A 74 6.42 -2.46 2.48
CA ALA A 74 7.46 -1.47 2.78
C ALA A 74 8.51 -2.00 3.77
N LEU A 75 8.10 -2.70 4.83
CA LEU A 75 9.03 -3.41 5.74
C LEU A 75 9.82 -4.50 5.00
N GLY A 76 9.17 -5.24 4.10
CA GLY A 76 9.82 -6.23 3.25
C GLY A 76 10.89 -5.62 2.34
N ILE A 77 10.62 -4.46 1.76
CA ILE A 77 11.55 -3.76 0.87
C ILE A 77 12.85 -3.39 1.59
N GLU A 78 12.78 -2.93 2.85
CA GLU A 78 13.97 -2.58 3.63
C GLU A 78 14.88 -3.78 3.92
N GLN A 79 14.32 -4.99 3.94
CA GLN A 79 15.05 -6.22 4.23
C GLN A 79 15.47 -6.99 2.97
N LEU A 80 15.27 -6.43 1.76
CA LEU A 80 15.61 -7.11 0.50
C LEU A 80 17.09 -7.51 0.43
N ASP A 81 17.97 -6.72 1.05
CA ASP A 81 19.41 -7.00 1.10
C ASP A 81 19.77 -8.15 2.06
N GLU A 82 18.93 -8.44 3.05
CA GLU A 82 19.16 -9.49 4.04
C GLU A 82 18.86 -10.90 3.48
N PHE A 83 17.93 -11.01 2.51
CA PHE A 83 17.43 -12.30 2.02
C PHE A 83 18.07 -12.83 0.73
N LYS A 84 19.22 -12.29 0.30
CA LYS A 84 19.95 -12.71 -0.93
C LYS A 84 19.06 -12.81 -2.18
N ILE A 85 18.09 -11.91 -2.31
CA ILE A 85 17.24 -11.80 -3.51
C ILE A 85 18.09 -11.24 -4.65
N ASP A 86 17.87 -11.73 -5.88
CA ASP A 86 18.56 -11.21 -7.05
C ASP A 86 18.11 -9.78 -7.39
N ASN A 87 19.00 -8.97 -7.97
CA ASN A 87 18.71 -7.56 -8.23
C ASN A 87 17.48 -7.36 -9.14
N LYS A 88 17.25 -8.24 -10.11
CA LYS A 88 16.08 -8.14 -10.99
C LYS A 88 14.77 -8.32 -10.21
N SER A 89 14.74 -9.25 -9.26
CA SER A 89 13.59 -9.43 -8.36
C SER A 89 13.42 -8.24 -7.41
N LYS A 90 14.51 -7.65 -6.91
CA LYS A 90 14.44 -6.43 -6.07
C LYS A 90 13.84 -5.26 -6.84
N ASP A 91 14.37 -4.98 -8.04
CA ASP A 91 13.90 -3.89 -8.90
C ASP A 91 12.43 -4.06 -9.25
N ARG A 92 12.00 -5.31 -9.52
CA ARG A 92 10.59 -5.64 -9.76
C ARG A 92 9.70 -5.34 -8.57
N ILE A 93 10.10 -5.72 -7.35
CA ILE A 93 9.33 -5.49 -6.13
C ILE A 93 9.20 -3.98 -5.86
N ILE A 94 10.31 -3.25 -5.95
CA ILE A 94 10.32 -1.80 -5.75
C ILE A 94 9.46 -1.09 -6.80
N SER A 95 9.61 -1.44 -8.08
CA SER A 95 8.80 -0.86 -9.16
C SER A 95 7.32 -1.14 -8.94
N GLN A 96 6.97 -2.34 -8.48
CA GLN A 96 5.59 -2.70 -8.20
C GLN A 96 5.00 -1.92 -7.02
N PHE A 97 5.79 -1.72 -5.97
CA PHE A 97 5.40 -0.91 -4.81
C PHE A 97 5.12 0.53 -5.22
N LEU A 98 5.98 1.13 -6.03
CA LEU A 98 5.78 2.50 -6.53
C LEU A 98 4.55 2.60 -7.44
N SER A 99 4.37 1.65 -8.35
CA SER A 99 3.17 1.60 -9.20
C SER A 99 1.89 1.50 -8.37
N LEU A 100 1.87 0.71 -7.29
CA LEU A 100 0.70 0.63 -6.40
C LEU A 100 0.46 1.95 -5.63
N HIS A 101 1.52 2.64 -5.24
CA HIS A 101 1.42 3.94 -4.60
C HIS A 101 0.83 5.00 -5.56
N GLU A 102 1.34 5.10 -6.78
CA GLU A 102 0.82 6.02 -7.80
C GLU A 102 -0.66 5.77 -8.10
N LEU A 103 -1.04 4.50 -8.32
CA LEU A 103 -2.43 4.12 -8.55
C LEU A 103 -3.34 4.45 -7.36
N PHE A 104 -2.80 4.36 -6.14
CA PHE A 104 -3.54 4.74 -4.94
C PHE A 104 -3.77 6.25 -4.86
N GLU A 105 -2.76 7.07 -5.14
CA GLU A 105 -2.92 8.53 -5.18
C GLU A 105 -3.98 8.96 -6.21
N GLU A 106 -3.99 8.34 -7.39
CA GLU A 106 -5.03 8.58 -8.40
C GLU A 106 -6.42 8.20 -7.89
N LEU A 107 -6.56 7.05 -7.23
CA LEU A 107 -7.82 6.59 -6.66
C LEU A 107 -8.33 7.53 -5.55
N GLU A 108 -7.44 8.05 -4.70
CA GLU A 108 -7.77 9.05 -3.69
C GLU A 108 -8.30 10.33 -4.33
N GLN A 109 -7.63 10.83 -5.38
CA GLN A 109 -8.09 12.02 -6.12
C GLN A 109 -9.48 11.81 -6.76
N ILE A 110 -9.71 10.66 -7.39
CA ILE A 110 -11.02 10.30 -7.94
C ILE A 110 -12.09 10.29 -6.84
N ASN A 111 -11.77 9.74 -5.68
CA ASN A 111 -12.72 9.65 -4.57
C ASN A 111 -13.01 11.03 -3.95
N ILE A 112 -12.01 11.91 -3.83
CA ILE A 112 -12.21 13.31 -3.41
C ILE A 112 -13.12 14.05 -4.39
N MET A 113 -12.95 13.84 -5.71
CA MET A 113 -13.81 14.45 -6.71
C MET A 113 -15.28 14.03 -6.57
N LYS A 114 -15.55 12.76 -6.24
CA LYS A 114 -16.93 12.30 -5.94
C LYS A 114 -17.57 13.12 -4.82
N ASP A 115 -16.77 13.56 -3.85
CA ASP A 115 -17.25 14.40 -2.74
C ASP A 115 -17.68 15.79 -3.21
N VAL A 116 -16.86 16.41 -4.07
CA VAL A 116 -17.16 17.72 -4.68
C VAL A 116 -18.43 17.67 -5.53
N TYR A 117 -18.64 16.58 -6.28
CA TYR A 117 -19.83 16.42 -7.10
C TYR A 117 -21.09 16.27 -6.24
N ILE A 118 -21.07 15.46 -5.17
CA ILE A 118 -22.23 15.32 -4.28
C ILE A 118 -22.62 16.68 -3.68
N TRP A 119 -21.65 17.48 -3.23
CA TRP A 119 -21.91 18.81 -2.65
C TRP A 119 -22.58 19.81 -3.61
N LYS A 120 -22.38 19.66 -4.93
CA LYS A 120 -23.01 20.52 -5.94
C LYS A 120 -24.49 20.21 -6.21
N PHE A 121 -24.96 19.01 -5.85
CA PHE A 121 -26.35 18.59 -6.11
C PHE A 121 -27.24 18.59 -4.86
N VAL A 122 -26.66 18.81 -3.67
CA VAL A 122 -27.39 18.84 -2.38
C VAL A 122 -27.63 20.27 -1.88
N ASN A 123 -27.23 21.29 -2.66
CA ASN A 123 -27.51 22.71 -2.37
C ASN A 123 -28.50 23.32 -3.37
#